data_AF-A0A2G9PGY3-F1
#
_entry.id   AF-A0A2G9PGY3-F1
#
_cell.length_a   1.000
_cell.length_b   1.000
_cell.length_c   1.000
_cell.angle_alpha   90.00
_cell.angle_beta   90.00
_cell.angle_gamma   90.00
#
_symmetry.space_group_name_H-M   'P 1'
#
loop_
_entity.id
_entity.type
_entity.pdbx_description
1 polymer ?
#
loop_
_entity_poly.entity_id
_entity_poly.type
_entity_poly.pdbx_seq_one_letter_code
_entity_poly.pdbx_strand_id
1 'polypeptide(L)' 'MGNANIELTGYTADVVESMIRLGYAKTKTEAIRLALYQFDQTNKLADEEVFSNLAGKILEGVGSGKVKTRKFRLSELG' A
#
# COMPACT_ATOMS: atom_id res chain seq x y z
N MET A 1 -15.91 7.03 -6.84
CA MET A 1 -15.43 5.72 -6.35
C MET A 1 -15.20 4.84 -7.55
N GLY A 2 -14.05 4.17 -7.65
CA GLY A 2 -13.82 3.17 -8.69
C GLY A 2 -14.75 1.97 -8.47
N ASN A 3 -15.37 1.46 -9.53
CA ASN A 3 -16.17 0.26 -9.47
C ASN A 3 -15.36 -0.88 -10.11
N ALA A 4 -15.13 -1.96 -9.37
CA ALA A 4 -14.43 -3.13 -9.86
C ALA A 4 -15.40 -4.30 -9.89
N ASN A 5 -15.50 -4.96 -11.04
CA ASN A 5 -16.30 -6.18 -11.17
C ASN A 5 -15.35 -7.37 -11.01
N ILE A 6 -15.45 -8.06 -9.88
CA ILE A 6 -14.54 -9.15 -9.53
C ILE A 6 -15.36 -10.44 -9.48
N GLU A 7 -14.97 -11.40 -10.31
CA GLU A 7 -15.55 -12.74 -10.28
C GLU A 7 -14.76 -13.59 -9.29
N LEU A 8 -15.43 -14.06 -8.23
CA LEU A 8 -14.83 -14.94 -7.23
C LEU A 8 -15.24 -16.37 -7.50
N THR A 9 -14.25 -17.27 -7.58
CA THR A 9 -14.47 -18.70 -7.83
C THR A 9 -13.66 -19.55 -6.86
N GLY A 10 -14.13 -20.79 -6.66
CA GLY A 10 -13.51 -21.76 -5.76
C GLY A 10 -13.38 -21.24 -4.32
N TYR A 11 -12.22 -21.50 -3.71
CA TYR A 11 -11.96 -21.22 -2.30
C TYR A 11 -12.24 -19.75 -1.90
N THR A 12 -11.94 -18.78 -2.78
CA THR A 12 -12.17 -17.36 -2.47
C THR A 12 -13.65 -17.02 -2.31
N ALA A 13 -14.52 -17.66 -3.10
CA ALA A 13 -15.96 -17.54 -2.93
C ALA A 13 -16.42 -18.18 -1.61
N ASP A 14 -15.91 -19.37 -1.27
CA ASP A 14 -16.25 -20.08 -0.04
C ASP A 14 -15.87 -19.29 1.22
N VAL A 15 -14.72 -18.61 1.19
CA VAL A 15 -14.27 -17.73 2.28
C VAL A 15 -15.21 -16.54 2.41
N VAL A 16 -15.57 -15.87 1.32
CA VAL A 16 -16.50 -14.73 1.36
C VAL A 16 -17.88 -15.15 1.88
N GLU A 17 -18.41 -16.29 1.44
CA GLU A 17 -19.66 -16.83 1.96
C GLU A 17 -19.55 -17.17 3.45
N SER A 18 -18.41 -17.72 3.89
CA SER A 18 -18.15 -18.00 5.31
C SER A 18 -18.07 -16.72 6.15
N MET A 19 -17.47 -15.65 5.64
CA MET A 19 -17.42 -14.35 6.31
C MET A 19 -18.83 -13.80 6.56
N ILE A 20 -19.73 -13.96 5.58
CA ILE A 20 -21.12 -13.55 5.73
C ILE A 20 -21.87 -14.44 6.71
N ARG A 21 -21.75 -15.76 6.56
CA ARG A 21 -22.42 -16.75 7.43
C ARG A 21 -22.04 -16.60 8.90
N LEU A 22 -20.78 -16.26 9.18
CA LEU A 22 -20.25 -16.06 10.53
C LEU A 22 -20.51 -14.64 11.08
N GLY A 23 -21.11 -13.74 10.28
CA GLY A 23 -21.49 -12.40 10.71
C GLY A 23 -20.35 -11.37 10.69
N TYR A 24 -19.20 -11.70 10.09
CA TYR A 24 -18.11 -10.74 9.91
C TYR A 24 -18.43 -9.66 8.87
N ALA A 25 -19.31 -9.96 7.92
CA ALA A 25 -19.78 -9.04 6.89
C ALA A 25 -21.27 -9.28 6.58
N LYS A 26 -21.98 -8.25 6.12
CA LYS A 26 -23.39 -8.35 5.68
C LYS A 26 -23.52 -8.62 4.20
N THR A 27 -22.52 -8.23 3.41
CA THR A 27 -22.52 -8.36 1.94
C THR A 27 -21.18 -8.83 1.41
N LYS A 28 -21.16 -9.40 0.19
CA LYS A 28 -19.91 -9.80 -0.49
C LYS A 28 -18.94 -8.64 -0.66
N THR A 29 -19.46 -7.47 -1.03
CA THR A 29 -18.67 -6.24 -1.17
C THR A 29 -18.01 -5.82 0.14
N GLU A 30 -18.74 -5.93 1.25
CA GLU A 30 -18.20 -5.63 2.58
C GLU A 30 -17.13 -6.64 3.00
N ALA A 31 -17.35 -7.94 2.75
CA ALA A 31 -16.38 -8.99 3.02
C ALA A 31 -15.06 -8.74 2.26
N ILE A 32 -15.15 -8.41 0.96
CA ILE A 32 -13.97 -8.10 0.13
C ILE A 32 -13.25 -6.86 0.66
N ARG A 33 -13.98 -5.79 1.05
CA ARG A 33 -13.36 -4.59 1.64
C ARG A 33 -12.62 -4.89 2.93
N LEU A 34 -13.19 -5.73 3.80
CA LEU A 34 -12.53 -6.15 5.04
C LEU A 34 -11.28 -6.97 4.76
N ALA A 35 -11.34 -7.89 3.78
CA ALA A 35 -10.18 -8.69 3.38
C ALA A 35 -9.05 -7.81 2.83
N LEU A 36 -9.37 -6.84 1.96
CA LEU A 36 -8.39 -5.89 1.41
C LEU A 36 -7.81 -4.99 2.50
N TYR A 37 -8.65 -4.52 3.44
CA TYR A 37 -8.18 -3.75 4.58
C TYR A 37 -7.21 -4.55 5.44
N GLN A 38 -7.55 -5.80 5.77
CA GLN A 38 -6.66 -6.69 6.51
C GLN A 38 -5.35 -6.97 5.77
N PHE A 39 -5.43 -7.14 4.44
CA PHE A 39 -4.27 -7.34 3.60
C PHE A 39 -3.34 -6.13 3.63
N ASP A 40 -3.87 -4.91 3.53
CA ASP A 40 -3.11 -3.67 3.68
C ASP A 40 -2.48 -3.54 5.07
N GLN A 41 -3.22 -3.81 6.15
CA GLN A 41 -2.66 -3.78 7.51
C GLN A 41 -1.50 -4.78 7.71
N THR A 42 -1.57 -5.93 7.04
CA THR A 42 -0.56 -6.98 7.15
C THR A 42 0.68 -6.67 6.33
N ASN A 43 0.52 -6.11 5.13
CA ASN A 43 1.60 -5.88 4.18
C ASN A 43 2.07 -4.42 4.12
N LYS A 44 1.41 -3.51 4.82
CA LYS A 44 1.68 -2.07 4.88
C LYS A 44 1.82 -1.44 3.49
N LEU A 45 0.93 -1.81 2.57
CA LEU A 45 1.01 -1.35 1.18
C LEU A 45 0.88 0.16 1.07
N ALA A 46 0.00 0.76 1.88
CA ALA A 46 -0.11 2.22 1.97
C ALA A 46 1.19 2.88 2.42
N ASP A 47 1.94 2.26 3.34
CA ASP A 47 3.23 2.79 3.79
C ASP A 47 4.29 2.65 2.69
N GLU A 48 4.36 1.52 1.98
CA GLU A 48 5.29 1.32 0.87
C GLU A 48 5.02 2.28 -0.32
N GLU A 49 3.76 2.57 -0.64
CA GLU A 49 3.40 3.63 -1.60
C GLU A 49 3.82 5.01 -1.10
N VAL A 50 3.66 5.32 0.19
CA VAL A 50 4.12 6.59 0.77
C VAL A 50 5.64 6.69 0.74
N PHE A 51 6.37 5.63 1.08
CA PHE A 51 7.83 5.58 1.05
C PHE A 51 8.40 5.67 -0.37
N SER A 52 7.82 4.95 -1.34
CA SER A 52 8.25 5.03 -2.75
C SER A 52 7.99 6.41 -3.35
N ASN A 53 6.85 7.04 -3.05
CA ASN A 53 6.54 8.41 -3.47
C ASN A 53 7.43 9.46 -2.78
N LEU A 54 7.78 9.28 -1.49
CA LEU A 54 8.73 10.13 -0.78
C LEU A 54 10.14 9.96 -1.31
N ALA A 55 10.60 8.73 -1.50
CA ALA A 55 11.90 8.42 -2.06
C ALA A 55 12.04 8.95 -3.49
N GLY A 56 11.01 8.79 -4.32
CA GLY A 56 10.93 9.38 -5.67
C GLY A 56 11.06 10.90 -5.64
N LYS A 57 10.33 11.60 -4.76
CA LYS A 57 10.43 13.06 -4.59
C LYS A 57 11.79 13.51 -4.07
N ILE A 58 12.40 12.77 -3.16
CA ILE A 58 13.75 13.06 -2.64
C ILE A 58 14.78 12.89 -3.77
N LEU A 59 14.68 11.81 -4.56
CA LEU A 59 15.57 11.54 -5.68
C LEU A 59 15.39 12.57 -6.82
N GLU A 60 14.17 13.01 -7.13
CA GLU A 60 13.91 14.14 -8.04
C GLU A 60 14.48 15.46 -7.50
N GLY A 61 14.41 15.69 -6.19
CA GLY A 61 15.00 16.86 -5.52
C GLY A 61 16.53 16.88 -5.54
N VAL A 62 17.16 15.71 -5.52
CA VAL A 62 18.61 15.53 -5.66
C VAL A 62 19.05 15.66 -7.13
N GLY A 63 18.30 15.06 -8.06
CA GLY A 63 18.57 15.17 -9.51
C GLY A 63 18.35 16.59 -10.07
N SER A 64 17.41 17.36 -9.51
CA SER A 64 17.14 18.75 -9.91
C SER A 64 18.06 19.79 -9.26
N GLY A 65 19.02 19.38 -8.41
CA GLY A 65 19.96 20.29 -7.74
C GLY A 65 19.33 21.23 -6.70
N LYS A 66 18.05 21.04 -6.34
CA LYS A 66 17.35 21.86 -5.33
C LYS A 66 17.76 21.52 -3.90
N VAL A 67 18.23 20.30 -3.64
CA VAL A 67 18.80 19.94 -2.35
C VAL A 67 20.31 20.14 -2.41
N LYS A 68 20.81 21.23 -1.80
CA LYS A 68 22.24 21.40 -1.53
C LYS A 68 22.67 20.37 -0.49
N THR A 69 23.06 19.17 -0.93
CA THR A 69 23.90 18.31 -0.10
C THR A 69 25.16 19.12 0.21
N ARG A 70 25.46 19.32 1.51
CA ARG A 70 26.72 19.96 1.91
C ARG A 70 27.84 19.15 1.26
N LYS A 71 28.65 19.82 0.43
CA LYS A 71 29.88 19.23 -0.08
C LYS A 71 30.77 18.97 1.14
N PHE A 72 30.80 17.73 1.60
CA PHE A 72 31.83 17.28 2.51
C PHE A 72 33.16 17.52 1.81
N ARG A 73 34.00 18.38 2.40
CA ARG A 73 35.36 18.58 1.91
C ARG A 73 36.19 17.42 2.45
N LEU A 74 37.02 16.81 1.61
CA LEU A 74 37.94 15.74 2.03
C LEU A 74 38.86 16.16 3.20
N SER A 75 39.02 17.47 3.45
CA SER A 75 39.74 18.01 4.60
C SER A 75 39.05 17.78 5.96
N GLU A 76 37.79 17.33 5.98
CA GLU A 76 37.04 17.03 7.22
C GLU A 76 37.09 15.53 7.59
N LEU A 77 37.73 14.69 6.76
CA LEU A 77 37.90 13.24 6.97
C LEU A 77 39.33 12.85 7.41
N GLY A 78 40.12 13.83 7.87
CA GLY A 78 41.46 13.64 8.41
C GLY A 78 41.50 13.85 9.91
#